data_AF-A0A1F9M7T0-F1
#
_entry.id   AF-A0A1F9M7T0-F1
#
_cell.length_a   1.000
_cell.length_b   1.000
_cell.length_c   1.000
_cell.angle_alpha   90.00
_cell.angle_beta   90.00
_cell.angle_gamma   90.00
#
_symmetry.space_group_name_H-M   'P 1'
#
loop_
_entity.id
_entity.type
_entity.pdbx_description
1 polymer ?
#
loop_
_entity_poly.entity_id
_entity_poly.type
_entity_poly.pdbx_seq_one_letter_code
_entity_poly.pdbx_strand_id
1 'polypeptide(L)'
;MNRGTTSNKTAGGRLCLRAILAYGFAAVLLAGLMSASKAVAAFYHDLANNRQPCNDCHSLHYSEDGQRPGKTEPGGPFQQLRIRSTTNKLCLFCHDGSDPTAPDVLDSVSMYQNSGDEHSGGGFFVASGTANVNGHDLGVNAATVPHSAKTNMTLSCASCHDPHGTASYRNLLVAPVGGTGITPLMAEDVFRSSPPGDPPSATGSIAAYKESNEGYKAKTSLWCAECHELLKPTANTTSNRVHHFSDVSLNGSGYSNVDTAHWSAGTGSGFGTVTGDTEEGVPRLRFQVANATSFATATTVGVSNQVICASCHLAHGGKYKKGLVWPLEESGSPADANSGCQQCHNF
;
A
#
# COMPACT_ATOMS: atom_id res chain seq x y z
N MET A 1 14.39 81.96 -34.35
CA MET A 1 13.11 81.27 -34.06
C MET A 1 13.38 80.38 -32.84
N ASN A 2 13.17 80.84 -31.60
CA ASN A 2 11.91 81.10 -30.88
C ASN A 2 11.27 79.81 -30.32
N ARG A 3 11.23 79.73 -28.97
CA ARG A 3 10.39 78.89 -28.07
C ARG A 3 10.71 77.39 -28.02
N GLY A 4 10.72 76.72 -26.87
CA GLY A 4 10.38 77.13 -25.52
C GLY A 4 10.55 75.95 -24.56
N THR A 5 11.03 76.28 -23.37
CA THR A 5 11.10 75.43 -22.17
C THR A 5 9.71 75.20 -21.57
N THR A 6 9.39 73.96 -21.18
CA THR A 6 8.41 73.70 -20.12
C THR A 6 8.95 72.64 -19.15
N SER A 7 9.20 73.10 -17.93
CA SER A 7 9.41 72.26 -16.75
C SER A 7 8.11 71.53 -16.40
N ASN A 8 8.19 70.27 -15.95
CA ASN A 8 7.08 69.67 -15.24
C ASN A 8 7.49 69.29 -13.81
N LYS A 9 6.68 69.81 -12.89
CA LYS A 9 6.87 69.82 -11.44
C LYS A 9 6.65 68.43 -10.85
N THR A 10 7.52 68.11 -9.90
CA THR A 10 7.32 67.12 -8.85
C THR A 10 6.10 67.45 -7.99
N ALA A 11 5.12 66.55 -7.94
CA ALA A 11 4.20 66.37 -6.82
C ALA A 11 4.42 64.92 -6.34
N GLY A 12 4.92 64.67 -5.14
CA GLY A 12 4.30 65.11 -3.90
C GLY A 12 3.18 64.17 -3.45
N GLY A 13 3.24 62.87 -3.80
CA GLY A 13 2.32 61.86 -3.30
C GLY A 13 2.87 61.21 -2.03
N ARG A 14 2.42 61.68 -0.86
CA ARG A 14 2.53 60.96 0.41
C ARG A 14 1.78 59.63 0.26
N LEU A 15 2.47 58.58 -0.17
CA LEU A 15 1.93 57.24 -0.17
C LEU A 15 1.74 56.82 1.29
N CYS A 16 0.47 56.59 1.60
CA CYS A 16 -0.06 56.29 2.91
C CYS A 16 0.61 55.04 3.50
N LEU A 17 1.44 55.22 4.53
CA LEU A 17 2.09 54.16 5.31
C LEU A 17 1.07 53.22 6.01
N ARG A 18 -0.24 53.52 5.93
CA ARG A 18 -1.33 52.65 6.41
C ARG A 18 -1.70 51.52 5.45
N ALA A 19 -1.25 51.55 4.20
CA ALA A 19 -1.52 50.47 3.24
C ALA A 19 -0.52 49.30 3.37
N ILE A 20 0.71 49.53 3.80
CA ILE A 20 1.75 48.48 3.83
C ILE A 20 1.58 47.52 5.03
N LEU A 21 0.97 47.97 6.13
CA LEU A 21 0.69 47.14 7.31
C LEU A 21 -0.57 46.25 7.15
N ALA A 22 -1.49 46.60 6.24
CA ALA A 22 -2.68 45.80 5.97
C ALA A 22 -2.42 44.61 5.03
N TYR A 23 -1.45 44.73 4.10
CA TYR A 23 -1.06 43.63 3.21
C TYR A 23 -0.02 42.68 3.82
N GLY A 24 0.75 43.13 4.82
CA GLY A 24 1.70 42.27 5.53
C GLY A 24 1.03 41.23 6.44
N PHE A 25 -0.09 41.56 7.07
CA PHE A 25 -0.83 40.63 7.93
C PHE A 25 -1.70 39.63 7.14
N ALA A 26 -2.19 40.00 5.96
CA ALA A 26 -2.95 39.10 5.09
C ALA A 26 -2.07 38.00 4.46
N ALA A 27 -0.81 38.29 4.14
CA ALA A 27 0.11 37.31 3.57
C ALA A 27 0.63 36.29 4.61
N VAL A 28 0.74 36.67 5.89
CA VAL A 28 1.15 35.76 6.97
C VAL A 28 -0.03 34.88 7.44
N LEU A 29 -1.28 35.37 7.36
CA LEU A 29 -2.47 34.56 7.63
C LEU A 29 -2.82 33.59 6.49
N LEU A 30 -2.42 33.88 5.24
CA LEU A 30 -2.66 32.99 4.10
C LEU A 30 -1.61 31.86 3.97
N ALA A 31 -0.45 32.01 4.59
CA ALA A 31 0.55 30.95 4.72
C ALA A 31 0.32 30.01 5.94
N GLY A 32 -0.66 30.34 6.79
CA GLY A 32 -1.01 29.58 8.00
C GLY A 32 -2.02 28.44 7.78
N LEU A 33 -2.52 28.26 6.55
CA LEU A 33 -3.29 27.08 6.13
C LEU A 33 -2.37 26.03 5.51
N MET A 34 -1.26 25.73 6.20
CA MET A 34 -0.70 24.40 6.15
C MET A 34 -1.72 23.51 6.87
N SER A 35 -2.75 23.11 6.12
CA SER A 35 -3.68 22.07 6.52
C SER A 35 -2.85 20.89 7.02
N ALA A 36 -2.81 20.70 8.33
CA ALA A 36 -2.40 19.43 8.89
C ALA A 36 -3.38 18.41 8.32
N SER A 37 -2.98 17.76 7.24
CA SER A 37 -3.73 16.66 6.64
C SER A 37 -3.92 15.65 7.75
N LYS A 38 -5.15 15.56 8.28
CA LYS A 38 -5.46 14.59 9.32
C LYS A 38 -5.13 13.22 8.74
N ALA A 39 -4.35 12.43 9.49
CA ALA A 39 -4.19 11.03 9.19
C ALA A 39 -5.59 10.41 9.17
N VAL A 40 -5.97 9.80 8.05
CA VAL A 40 -7.19 9.00 7.96
C VAL A 40 -6.70 7.65 7.49
N ALA A 41 -6.37 6.81 8.45
CA ALA A 41 -5.92 5.45 8.22
C ALA A 41 -7.11 4.63 7.73
N ALA A 42 -6.87 3.66 6.84
CA ALA A 42 -7.83 2.60 6.61
C ALA A 42 -8.32 2.05 7.98
N PHE A 43 -9.63 2.11 8.18
CA PHE A 43 -10.33 2.50 9.42
C PHE A 43 -10.29 1.55 10.62
N TYR A 44 -9.45 0.50 10.62
CA TYR A 44 -9.44 -0.52 11.69
C TYR A 44 -8.60 -0.18 12.91
N HIS A 45 -7.63 0.73 12.81
CA HIS A 45 -6.76 1.11 13.93
C HIS A 45 -6.53 2.62 13.98
N ASP A 46 -7.60 3.40 13.78
CA ASP A 46 -7.54 4.86 13.81
C ASP A 46 -7.66 5.40 15.25
N LEU A 47 -6.50 5.63 15.88
CA LEU A 47 -6.42 6.25 17.20
C LEU A 47 -6.92 7.70 17.22
N ALA A 48 -6.78 8.45 16.12
CA ALA A 48 -7.19 9.85 16.07
C ALA A 48 -8.72 10.02 16.17
N ASN A 49 -9.46 8.99 15.75
CA ASN A 49 -10.91 8.91 15.88
C ASN A 49 -11.38 7.89 16.93
N ASN A 50 -10.47 7.37 17.76
CA ASN A 50 -10.75 6.36 18.80
C ASN A 50 -11.53 5.14 18.27
N ARG A 51 -11.27 4.72 17.03
CA ARG A 51 -12.02 3.64 16.37
C ARG A 51 -11.58 2.25 16.81
N GLN A 52 -10.37 2.13 17.36
CA GLN A 52 -9.92 0.93 18.07
C GLN A 52 -9.60 1.30 19.54
N PRO A 53 -10.53 1.07 20.46
CA PRO A 53 -10.28 1.19 21.89
C PRO A 53 -9.04 0.38 22.31
N CYS A 54 -8.15 0.98 23.11
CA CYS A 54 -6.95 0.28 23.59
C CYS A 54 -7.28 -1.04 24.31
N ASN A 55 -8.46 -1.14 24.93
CA ASN A 55 -8.89 -2.35 25.65
C ASN A 55 -9.27 -3.52 24.73
N ASP A 56 -9.43 -3.31 23.43
CA ASP A 56 -9.61 -4.40 22.47
C ASP A 56 -8.29 -5.14 22.19
N CYS A 57 -7.14 -4.53 22.50
CA CYS A 57 -5.83 -5.13 22.32
C CYS A 57 -5.09 -5.36 23.65
N HIS A 58 -5.37 -4.53 24.64
CA HIS A 58 -4.69 -4.51 25.92
C HIS A 58 -5.65 -4.70 27.10
N SER A 59 -5.14 -5.24 28.20
CA SER A 59 -5.84 -5.25 29.48
C SER A 59 -4.83 -4.93 30.58
N LEU A 60 -5.13 -3.90 31.36
CA LEU A 60 -4.26 -3.47 32.46
C LEU A 60 -4.21 -4.51 33.60
N HIS A 61 -5.32 -5.19 33.85
CA HIS A 61 -5.48 -6.07 35.01
C HIS A 61 -5.89 -7.50 34.67
N TYR A 62 -6.14 -7.81 33.39
CA TYR A 62 -6.67 -9.11 32.96
C TYR A 62 -7.95 -9.53 33.68
N SER A 63 -8.70 -8.55 34.19
CA SER A 63 -9.94 -8.73 34.92
C SER A 63 -10.95 -7.64 34.55
N GLU A 64 -12.20 -8.04 34.35
CA GLU A 64 -13.36 -7.21 34.07
C GLU A 64 -14.54 -7.83 34.84
N ASP A 65 -15.16 -7.05 35.74
CA ASP A 65 -16.22 -7.51 36.65
C ASP A 65 -15.87 -8.75 37.50
N GLY A 66 -14.62 -8.83 37.94
CA GLY A 66 -14.11 -9.96 38.73
C GLY A 66 -13.95 -11.26 37.94
N GLN A 67 -14.18 -11.21 36.63
CA GLN A 67 -13.96 -12.30 35.69
C GLN A 67 -12.81 -11.97 34.75
N ARG A 68 -12.36 -12.97 33.99
CA ARG A 68 -11.42 -12.76 32.88
C ARG A 68 -12.19 -12.09 31.71
N PRO A 69 -11.65 -11.03 31.06
CA PRO A 69 -12.33 -10.39 29.93
C PRO A 69 -12.61 -11.37 28.78
N GLY A 70 -13.79 -11.28 28.15
CA GLY A 70 -14.29 -12.30 27.23
C GLY A 70 -13.43 -12.56 25.97
N LYS A 71 -12.64 -11.58 25.54
CA LYS A 71 -11.78 -11.63 24.33
C LYS A 71 -10.32 -11.98 24.62
N THR A 72 -10.00 -12.49 25.82
CA THR A 72 -8.62 -12.75 26.24
C THR A 72 -8.22 -14.22 26.11
N GLU A 73 -6.92 -14.49 25.89
CA GLU A 73 -6.37 -15.86 25.87
C GLU A 73 -6.12 -16.35 27.31
N PRO A 74 -6.32 -17.63 27.64
CA PRO A 74 -5.96 -18.12 28.98
C PRO A 74 -4.46 -17.89 29.30
N GLY A 75 -4.15 -17.48 30.54
CA GLY A 75 -2.76 -17.38 31.03
C GLY A 75 -2.12 -16.00 30.96
N GLY A 76 -2.85 -14.94 30.62
CA GLY A 76 -2.36 -13.57 30.72
C GLY A 76 -2.36 -12.99 32.15
N PRO A 77 -2.02 -11.69 32.33
CA PRO A 77 -1.67 -10.74 31.27
C PRO A 77 -0.37 -11.10 30.57
N PHE A 78 -0.30 -10.79 29.27
CA PHE A 78 0.90 -11.04 28.48
C PHE A 78 1.80 -9.80 28.43
N GLN A 79 2.99 -9.95 27.87
CA GLN A 79 3.94 -8.85 27.67
C GLN A 79 3.25 -7.66 26.95
N GLN A 80 3.57 -6.44 27.41
CA GLN A 80 2.94 -5.19 26.94
C GLN A 80 1.42 -5.14 27.22
N LEU A 81 0.96 -5.84 28.25
CA LEU A 81 -0.43 -5.86 28.68
C LEU A 81 -1.39 -6.37 27.59
N ARG A 82 -0.89 -7.13 26.62
CA ARG A 82 -1.73 -7.64 25.53
C ARG A 82 -2.72 -8.67 26.04
N ILE A 83 -3.86 -8.79 25.34
CA ILE A 83 -4.87 -9.80 25.63
C ILE A 83 -4.55 -11.18 25.01
N ARG A 84 -3.55 -11.25 24.13
CA ARG A 84 -3.01 -12.47 23.51
C ARG A 84 -1.50 -12.58 23.70
N SER A 85 -0.98 -13.81 23.69
CA SER A 85 0.41 -14.15 24.01
C SER A 85 1.44 -13.68 23.00
N THR A 86 1.05 -13.48 21.74
CA THR A 86 1.94 -12.99 20.66
C THR A 86 1.25 -11.91 19.84
N THR A 87 2.04 -11.10 19.12
CA THR A 87 1.51 -10.09 18.19
C THR A 87 0.63 -10.73 17.11
N ASN A 88 1.06 -11.84 16.52
CA ASN A 88 0.27 -12.50 15.46
C ASN A 88 -1.07 -13.00 16.00
N LYS A 89 -1.10 -13.64 17.17
CA LYS A 89 -2.38 -14.05 17.80
C LYS A 89 -3.28 -12.86 18.11
N LEU A 90 -2.70 -11.71 18.46
CA LEU A 90 -3.45 -10.49 18.73
C LEU A 90 -4.13 -9.96 17.47
N CYS A 91 -3.40 -9.85 16.36
CA CYS A 91 -3.94 -9.36 15.10
C CYS A 91 -4.91 -10.37 14.46
N LEU A 92 -4.52 -11.65 14.40
CA LEU A 92 -5.33 -12.72 13.81
C LEU A 92 -6.61 -12.97 14.60
N PHE A 93 -6.73 -12.52 15.85
CA PHE A 93 -8.00 -12.64 16.58
C PHE A 93 -9.18 -11.91 15.88
N CYS A 94 -8.91 -10.84 15.12
CA CYS A 94 -9.91 -10.20 14.26
C CYS A 94 -9.69 -10.56 12.78
N HIS A 95 -8.43 -10.75 12.37
CA HIS A 95 -8.05 -10.92 10.97
C HIS A 95 -7.95 -12.39 10.52
N ASP A 96 -8.61 -13.34 11.17
CA ASP A 96 -8.66 -14.75 10.76
C ASP A 96 -9.94 -15.13 9.98
N GLY A 97 -10.72 -14.12 9.56
CA GLY A 97 -11.99 -14.30 8.86
C GLY A 97 -13.19 -14.59 9.75
N SER A 98 -12.99 -14.74 11.07
CA SER A 98 -14.11 -14.91 12.02
C SER A 98 -14.89 -13.62 12.27
N ASP A 99 -14.25 -12.45 12.12
CA ASP A 99 -14.87 -11.15 12.22
C ASP A 99 -15.19 -10.61 10.81
N PRO A 100 -16.46 -10.56 10.38
CA PRO A 100 -16.83 -10.05 9.06
C PRO A 100 -16.60 -8.53 8.93
N THR A 101 -16.34 -7.87 10.06
CA THR A 101 -15.93 -6.48 10.12
C THR A 101 -14.43 -6.34 10.15
N ALA A 102 -13.61 -7.36 9.83
CA ALA A 102 -12.17 -7.19 9.65
C ALA A 102 -11.73 -7.93 8.37
N PRO A 103 -10.73 -7.43 7.64
CA PRO A 103 -10.16 -8.18 6.53
C PRO A 103 -9.51 -9.44 7.08
N ASP A 104 -9.97 -10.62 6.66
CA ASP A 104 -9.23 -11.87 6.85
C ASP A 104 -7.85 -11.73 6.20
N VAL A 105 -6.79 -12.21 6.84
CA VAL A 105 -5.43 -12.24 6.27
C VAL A 105 -4.91 -13.66 5.99
N LEU A 106 -5.67 -14.69 6.37
CA LEU A 106 -5.27 -16.10 6.28
C LEU A 106 -5.74 -16.74 4.97
N ASP A 107 -7.02 -16.58 4.64
CA ASP A 107 -7.63 -17.15 3.44
C ASP A 107 -7.98 -16.06 2.42
N SER A 108 -8.02 -16.45 1.14
CA SER A 108 -8.58 -15.59 0.09
C SER A 108 -10.03 -15.31 0.45
N VAL A 109 -10.31 -14.10 0.90
CA VAL A 109 -11.55 -13.90 1.63
C VAL A 109 -12.72 -14.00 0.67
N SER A 110 -13.71 -14.80 1.03
CA SER A 110 -15.07 -14.72 0.51
C SER A 110 -15.79 -13.50 1.13
N MET A 111 -15.10 -12.37 1.21
CA MET A 111 -15.63 -11.15 1.83
C MET A 111 -16.80 -10.64 1.00
N TYR A 112 -17.95 -10.45 1.65
CA TYR A 112 -19.19 -9.92 1.06
C TYR A 112 -19.76 -10.80 -0.07
N GLN A 113 -20.86 -11.49 0.22
CA GLN A 113 -21.62 -12.30 -0.74
C GLN A 113 -20.84 -13.41 -1.47
N ASN A 114 -19.82 -14.02 -0.84
CA ASN A 114 -19.00 -15.08 -1.45
C ASN A 114 -18.25 -14.68 -2.72
N SER A 115 -17.96 -13.40 -2.90
CA SER A 115 -17.16 -12.97 -4.03
C SER A 115 -15.69 -13.28 -3.72
N GLY A 116 -15.20 -14.42 -4.21
CA GLY A 116 -13.82 -14.89 -4.01
C GLY A 116 -12.81 -14.11 -4.84
N ASP A 117 -12.79 -12.77 -4.71
CA ASP A 117 -11.80 -11.96 -5.40
C ASP A 117 -10.42 -12.20 -4.77
N GLU A 118 -9.59 -12.91 -5.52
CA GLU A 118 -8.19 -13.21 -5.21
C GLU A 118 -7.31 -11.96 -5.03
N HIS A 119 -7.85 -10.78 -5.35
CA HIS A 119 -7.21 -9.48 -5.13
C HIS A 119 -7.64 -8.80 -3.84
N SER A 120 -8.54 -9.38 -3.05
CA SER A 120 -8.76 -8.90 -1.69
C SER A 120 -7.41 -8.95 -0.96
N GLY A 121 -6.96 -7.82 -0.42
CA GLY A 121 -5.66 -7.69 0.28
C GLY A 121 -5.53 -8.53 1.56
N GLY A 122 -6.44 -9.49 1.73
CA GLY A 122 -6.58 -10.42 2.83
C GLY A 122 -5.64 -11.62 2.78
N GLY A 123 -4.53 -11.53 2.07
CA GLY A 123 -3.41 -12.45 2.22
C GLY A 123 -3.70 -13.94 1.97
N PHE A 124 -2.63 -14.72 2.10
CA PHE A 124 -2.64 -16.18 1.96
C PHE A 124 -1.71 -16.77 3.03
N PHE A 125 -1.77 -16.19 4.24
CA PHE A 125 -0.94 -16.65 5.33
C PHE A 125 -1.40 -18.03 5.77
N VAL A 126 -0.47 -18.98 5.77
CA VAL A 126 -0.69 -20.25 6.47
C VAL A 126 -0.65 -20.02 7.98
N ALA A 127 -1.19 -20.99 8.73
CA ALA A 127 -1.17 -20.98 10.19
C ALA A 127 0.24 -20.61 10.73
N SER A 128 0.29 -19.65 11.65
CA SER A 128 1.55 -19.07 12.14
C SER A 128 2.52 -20.15 12.61
N GLY A 129 3.77 -20.08 12.15
CA GLY A 129 4.81 -21.08 12.41
C GLY A 129 4.96 -22.15 11.31
N THR A 130 4.15 -22.10 10.25
CA THR A 130 4.28 -22.97 9.08
C THR A 130 4.87 -22.20 7.91
N ALA A 131 5.79 -22.83 7.15
CA ALA A 131 6.37 -22.21 5.97
C ALA A 131 5.47 -22.38 4.73
N ASN A 132 5.39 -21.36 3.88
CA ASN A 132 4.62 -21.34 2.64
C ASN A 132 5.49 -20.86 1.47
N VAL A 133 5.48 -21.61 0.37
CA VAL A 133 6.19 -21.22 -0.87
C VAL A 133 5.48 -20.12 -1.65
N ASN A 134 4.24 -19.80 -1.28
CA ASN A 134 3.41 -18.82 -1.96
C ASN A 134 3.46 -17.43 -1.32
N GLY A 135 4.31 -17.16 -0.32
CA GLY A 135 4.32 -15.85 0.33
C GLY A 135 5.29 -15.69 1.49
N HIS A 136 5.01 -14.66 2.30
CA HIS A 136 5.66 -14.48 3.59
C HIS A 136 4.97 -15.33 4.67
N ASP A 137 5.73 -15.74 5.68
CA ASP A 137 5.22 -16.56 6.78
C ASP A 137 5.27 -15.82 8.12
N LEU A 138 4.17 -15.87 8.86
CA LEU A 138 4.06 -15.26 10.19
C LEU A 138 4.61 -16.18 11.26
N GLY A 139 5.54 -15.70 12.08
CA GLY A 139 6.09 -16.45 13.22
C GLY A 139 7.08 -17.56 12.84
N VAL A 140 7.39 -17.73 11.55
CA VAL A 140 8.48 -18.61 11.09
C VAL A 140 9.80 -17.85 11.13
N ASN A 141 10.86 -18.48 11.63
CA ASN A 141 12.21 -17.94 11.49
C ASN A 141 12.74 -18.29 10.10
N ALA A 142 12.76 -17.30 9.21
CA ALA A 142 13.37 -17.45 7.90
C ALA A 142 14.89 -17.45 8.06
N ALA A 143 15.51 -18.61 7.85
CA ALA A 143 16.96 -18.76 7.89
C ALA A 143 17.66 -17.80 6.91
N THR A 144 17.06 -17.61 5.73
CA THR A 144 17.51 -16.66 4.70
C THR A 144 16.32 -15.89 4.15
N VAL A 145 16.45 -14.57 4.02
CA VAL A 145 15.47 -13.75 3.30
C VAL A 145 15.83 -13.78 1.80
N PRO A 146 14.89 -14.09 0.89
CA PRO A 146 15.16 -14.10 -0.54
C PRO A 146 15.74 -12.78 -1.03
N HIS A 147 16.78 -12.82 -1.86
CA HIS A 147 17.43 -11.61 -2.39
C HIS A 147 17.86 -10.62 -1.30
N SER A 148 18.41 -11.14 -0.21
CA SER A 148 18.89 -10.38 0.93
C SER A 148 20.08 -11.08 1.57
N ALA A 149 20.97 -10.31 2.18
CA ALA A 149 21.99 -10.79 3.11
C ALA A 149 21.43 -10.95 4.54
N LYS A 150 20.17 -10.58 4.79
CA LYS A 150 19.50 -10.78 6.08
C LYS A 150 19.19 -12.27 6.30
N THR A 151 19.44 -12.69 7.53
CA THR A 151 19.21 -14.06 8.00
C THR A 151 18.46 -14.03 9.32
N ASN A 152 17.79 -15.13 9.65
CA ASN A 152 17.09 -15.34 10.92
C ASN A 152 15.99 -14.30 11.21
N MET A 153 15.24 -13.90 10.19
CA MET A 153 14.15 -12.93 10.33
C MET A 153 12.85 -13.66 10.65
N THR A 154 12.14 -13.21 11.68
CA THR A 154 10.77 -13.67 11.98
C THR A 154 9.80 -12.52 11.73
N LEU A 155 8.88 -12.73 10.80
CA LEU A 155 7.85 -11.75 10.49
C LEU A 155 6.66 -11.89 11.44
N SER A 156 6.08 -10.75 11.76
CA SER A 156 4.79 -10.62 12.43
C SER A 156 3.93 -9.60 11.68
N CYS A 157 2.65 -9.52 12.00
CA CYS A 157 1.80 -8.45 11.46
C CYS A 157 2.41 -7.06 11.72
N ALA A 158 3.01 -6.87 12.90
CA ALA A 158 3.67 -5.62 13.27
C ALA A 158 5.07 -5.41 12.65
N SER A 159 5.55 -6.35 11.81
CA SER A 159 6.77 -6.15 11.03
C SER A 159 6.52 -5.29 9.79
N CYS A 160 5.26 -5.23 9.32
CA CYS A 160 4.86 -4.42 8.16
C CYS A 160 3.85 -3.33 8.55
N HIS A 161 3.07 -3.53 9.61
CA HIS A 161 2.02 -2.63 10.06
C HIS A 161 2.33 -2.00 11.42
N ASP A 162 1.85 -0.79 11.68
CA ASP A 162 1.79 -0.22 13.02
C ASP A 162 0.44 -0.56 13.65
N PRO A 163 0.41 -1.36 14.74
CA PRO A 163 -0.84 -1.68 15.43
C PRO A 163 -1.49 -0.45 16.09
N HIS A 164 -0.75 0.66 16.25
CA HIS A 164 -1.27 1.94 16.74
C HIS A 164 -1.68 2.89 15.61
N GLY A 165 -1.60 2.41 14.36
CA GLY A 165 -1.97 3.17 13.18
C GLY A 165 -0.87 4.06 12.63
N THR A 166 -0.94 4.35 11.32
CA THR A 166 -0.10 5.36 10.67
C THR A 166 -0.91 6.19 9.68
N ALA A 167 -0.33 7.24 9.12
CA ALA A 167 -0.93 7.96 8.00
C ALA A 167 -0.87 7.18 6.67
N SER A 168 -0.10 6.08 6.62
CA SER A 168 0.05 5.21 5.46
C SER A 168 -1.19 4.34 5.27
N TYR A 169 -1.43 3.90 4.03
CA TYR A 169 -2.45 2.90 3.75
C TYR A 169 -2.31 1.67 4.64
N ARG A 170 -3.44 1.14 5.14
CA ARG A 170 -3.49 -0.04 6.03
C ARG A 170 -2.48 0.00 7.17
N ASN A 171 -2.15 1.18 7.69
CA ASN A 171 -1.20 1.35 8.78
C ASN A 171 0.21 0.83 8.46
N LEU A 172 0.64 0.81 7.20
CA LEU A 172 1.98 0.36 6.84
C LEU A 172 3.06 1.19 7.57
N LEU A 173 4.08 0.49 8.07
CA LEU A 173 5.26 1.10 8.66
C LEU A 173 6.04 1.87 7.61
N VAL A 174 6.63 2.98 8.06
CA VAL A 174 7.52 3.81 7.25
C VAL A 174 8.88 3.14 7.03
N ALA A 175 9.27 2.19 7.88
CA ALA A 175 10.49 1.41 7.71
C ALA A 175 10.32 0.04 8.39
N PRO A 176 9.89 -1.01 7.67
CA PRO A 176 9.66 -2.33 8.25
C PRO A 176 10.90 -2.93 8.94
N VAL A 177 12.11 -2.48 8.59
CA VAL A 177 13.36 -2.91 9.27
C VAL A 177 14.02 -1.81 10.10
N GLY A 178 13.32 -0.70 10.37
CA GLY A 178 13.85 0.42 11.15
C GLY A 178 14.94 1.23 10.42
N GLY A 179 14.98 1.18 9.09
CA GLY A 179 15.86 2.01 8.25
C GLY A 179 15.50 3.50 8.28
N THR A 180 16.11 4.29 7.38
CA THR A 180 15.97 5.76 7.31
C THR A 180 14.57 6.27 6.93
N GLY A 181 13.54 5.42 6.95
CA GLY A 181 12.16 5.80 6.72
C GLY A 181 11.81 5.94 5.24
N ILE A 182 11.48 4.84 4.59
CA ILE A 182 10.89 4.81 3.25
C ILE A 182 9.39 4.64 3.39
N THR A 183 8.64 5.74 3.53
CA THR A 183 7.18 5.66 3.50
C THR A 183 6.74 5.28 2.09
N PRO A 184 6.07 4.13 1.88
CA PRO A 184 5.40 3.88 0.62
C PRO A 184 4.31 4.95 0.49
N LEU A 185 4.39 5.73 -0.58
CA LEU A 185 3.40 6.76 -0.85
C LEU A 185 2.29 6.11 -1.65
N MET A 186 1.19 5.89 -0.95
CA MET A 186 -0.07 5.47 -1.51
C MET A 186 -0.86 6.75 -1.79
N ALA A 187 -1.56 6.81 -2.92
CA ALA A 187 -2.54 7.85 -3.15
C ALA A 187 -3.72 7.68 -2.17
N GLU A 188 -4.63 8.64 -2.18
CA GLU A 188 -5.88 8.50 -1.42
C GLU A 188 -6.54 7.16 -1.76
N ASP A 189 -7.01 6.45 -0.76
CA ASP A 189 -7.68 5.15 -0.92
C ASP A 189 -9.19 5.38 -0.95
N VAL A 190 -9.94 4.64 -1.77
CA VAL A 190 -11.41 4.71 -1.82
C VAL A 190 -12.00 4.47 -0.44
N PHE A 191 -11.48 3.53 0.35
CA PHE A 191 -11.95 3.37 1.73
C PHE A 191 -11.67 4.61 2.56
N ARG A 192 -10.49 5.23 2.40
CA ARG A 192 -10.10 6.46 3.11
C ARG A 192 -11.04 7.63 2.79
N SER A 193 -11.43 7.80 1.52
CA SER A 193 -12.29 8.90 1.08
C SER A 193 -13.79 8.61 1.24
N SER A 194 -14.17 7.34 1.10
CA SER A 194 -15.55 6.86 1.02
C SER A 194 -15.64 5.52 1.76
N PRO A 195 -15.53 5.53 3.11
CA PRO A 195 -15.58 4.30 3.86
C PRO A 195 -16.92 3.60 3.63
N PRO A 196 -16.95 2.26 3.53
CA PRO A 196 -18.19 1.54 3.75
C PRO A 196 -18.75 1.99 5.11
N GLY A 197 -20.09 1.98 5.26
CA GLY A 197 -20.74 2.40 6.51
C GLY A 197 -20.05 1.80 7.73
N ASP A 198 -20.00 2.53 8.84
CA ASP A 198 -19.21 2.16 10.03
C ASP A 198 -20.07 1.41 11.07
N PRO A 199 -19.70 0.19 11.49
CA PRO A 199 -18.61 -0.66 10.97
C PRO A 199 -18.99 -1.21 9.58
N PRO A 200 -17.99 -1.56 8.73
CA PRO A 200 -18.23 -2.08 7.38
C PRO A 200 -19.32 -3.14 7.43
N SER A 201 -20.49 -2.81 6.89
CA SER A 201 -21.62 -3.72 6.95
C SER A 201 -21.26 -4.97 6.16
N ALA A 202 -21.78 -6.13 6.57
CA ALA A 202 -21.70 -7.36 5.77
C ALA A 202 -22.34 -7.23 4.37
N THR A 203 -22.97 -6.08 4.08
CA THR A 203 -23.54 -5.68 2.79
C THR A 203 -22.66 -4.69 2.01
N GLY A 204 -21.47 -4.36 2.50
CA GLY A 204 -20.46 -3.58 1.76
C GLY A 204 -20.06 -4.27 0.46
N SER A 205 -19.68 -3.49 -0.55
CA SER A 205 -19.31 -4.05 -1.85
C SER A 205 -17.88 -4.58 -1.84
N ILE A 206 -17.66 -5.79 -2.39
CA ILE A 206 -16.29 -6.29 -2.66
C ILE A 206 -15.50 -5.36 -3.57
N ALA A 207 -16.17 -4.53 -4.37
CA ALA A 207 -15.52 -3.50 -5.17
C ALA A 207 -14.55 -2.69 -4.33
N ALA A 208 -14.84 -2.48 -3.04
CA ALA A 208 -14.01 -1.79 -2.08
C ALA A 208 -12.60 -2.44 -1.98
N TYR A 209 -12.50 -3.77 -1.95
CA TYR A 209 -11.25 -4.52 -1.79
C TYR A 209 -10.58 -4.92 -3.11
N LYS A 210 -11.10 -4.46 -4.26
CA LYS A 210 -10.49 -4.74 -5.55
C LYS A 210 -9.20 -3.96 -5.75
N GLU A 211 -8.32 -4.54 -6.56
CA GLU A 211 -7.06 -3.92 -6.99
C GLU A 211 -7.24 -2.49 -7.53
N SER A 212 -8.37 -2.21 -8.18
CA SER A 212 -8.70 -0.88 -8.71
C SER A 212 -8.85 0.21 -7.65
N ASN A 213 -8.89 -0.13 -6.36
CA ASN A 213 -9.10 0.80 -5.25
C ASN A 213 -7.83 1.19 -4.51
N GLU A 214 -6.68 0.70 -4.96
CA GLU A 214 -5.37 1.13 -4.48
C GLU A 214 -4.65 1.90 -5.58
N GLY A 215 -4.26 3.15 -5.30
CA GLY A 215 -3.39 3.93 -6.18
C GLY A 215 -1.98 4.01 -5.61
N TYR A 216 -0.97 3.53 -6.33
CA TYR A 216 0.42 3.64 -5.89
C TYR A 216 1.06 4.90 -6.46
N LYS A 217 1.66 5.73 -5.61
CA LYS A 217 2.32 6.96 -6.03
C LYS A 217 3.83 6.82 -6.09
N ALA A 218 4.50 6.39 -5.03
CA ALA A 218 5.96 6.32 -5.02
C ALA A 218 6.52 5.37 -3.95
N LYS A 219 7.75 4.92 -4.16
CA LYS A 219 8.61 4.24 -3.15
C LYS A 219 8.10 2.86 -2.70
N THR A 220 7.13 2.27 -3.37
CA THR A 220 6.61 0.94 -3.00
C THR A 220 7.69 -0.13 -3.10
N SER A 221 8.44 -0.15 -4.21
CA SER A 221 9.55 -1.10 -4.36
C SER A 221 10.71 -0.83 -3.40
N LEU A 222 11.00 0.45 -3.13
CA LEU A 222 12.01 0.81 -2.15
C LEU A 222 11.64 0.33 -0.72
N TRP A 223 10.35 0.33 -0.37
CA TRP A 223 9.86 -0.24 0.89
C TRP A 223 10.07 -1.76 0.96
N CYS A 224 9.74 -2.50 -0.11
CA CYS A 224 10.04 -3.94 -0.20
C CYS A 224 11.55 -4.22 -0.10
N ALA A 225 12.38 -3.38 -0.72
CA ALA A 225 13.83 -3.50 -0.74
C ALA A 225 14.51 -3.17 0.60
N GLU A 226 13.76 -2.77 1.64
CA GLU A 226 14.27 -2.71 3.01
C GLU A 226 14.58 -4.11 3.56
N CYS A 227 13.74 -5.10 3.23
CA CYS A 227 13.95 -6.51 3.56
C CYS A 227 14.69 -7.26 2.45
N HIS A 228 14.47 -6.90 1.19
CA HIS A 228 15.06 -7.56 0.01
C HIS A 228 16.17 -6.71 -0.61
N GLU A 229 17.21 -6.36 0.13
CA GLU A 229 18.14 -5.31 -0.29
C GLU A 229 18.99 -5.63 -1.53
N LEU A 230 19.09 -6.90 -1.95
CA LEU A 230 19.74 -7.25 -3.22
C LEU A 230 18.83 -6.95 -4.43
N LEU A 231 17.57 -6.54 -4.21
CA LEU A 231 16.65 -6.03 -5.23
C LEU A 231 16.67 -4.49 -5.34
N LYS A 232 17.55 -3.80 -4.60
CA LYS A 232 17.68 -2.35 -4.75
C LYS A 232 18.11 -2.01 -6.18
N PRO A 233 17.66 -0.88 -6.76
CA PRO A 233 18.03 -0.49 -8.12
C PRO A 233 19.54 -0.47 -8.39
N THR A 234 20.35 -0.19 -7.37
CA THR A 234 21.83 -0.21 -7.45
C THR A 234 22.42 -1.60 -7.69
N ALA A 235 21.69 -2.66 -7.36
CA ALA A 235 22.10 -4.05 -7.58
C ALA A 235 21.63 -4.61 -8.94
N ASN A 236 20.65 -3.97 -9.58
CA ASN A 236 20.11 -4.41 -10.86
C ASN A 236 20.78 -3.64 -12.01
N THR A 237 21.58 -4.35 -12.80
CA THR A 237 22.26 -3.78 -13.99
C THR A 237 21.74 -4.46 -15.25
N THR A 238 21.93 -3.83 -16.41
CA THR A 238 21.60 -4.46 -17.71
C THR A 238 22.33 -5.79 -17.92
N SER A 239 23.48 -6.00 -17.27
CA SER A 239 24.29 -7.23 -17.31
C SER A 239 23.93 -8.30 -16.27
N ASN A 240 23.12 -7.98 -15.26
CA ASN A 240 22.75 -8.90 -14.18
C ASN A 240 21.29 -8.71 -13.78
N ARG A 241 20.39 -8.96 -14.73
CA ARG A 241 18.96 -8.75 -14.55
C ARG A 241 18.32 -9.99 -13.93
N VAL A 242 18.26 -10.00 -12.60
CA VAL A 242 17.55 -11.05 -11.83
C VAL A 242 16.04 -10.73 -11.71
N HIS A 243 15.64 -9.48 -12.01
CA HIS A 243 14.26 -8.97 -11.90
C HIS A 243 14.04 -7.72 -12.80
N HIS A 244 12.79 -7.29 -12.98
CA HIS A 244 12.49 -6.02 -13.67
C HIS A 244 13.12 -4.82 -12.93
N PHE A 245 13.47 -3.77 -13.67
CA PHE A 245 13.78 -2.48 -13.05
C PHE A 245 12.51 -1.94 -12.39
N SER A 246 12.58 -1.75 -11.08
CA SER A 246 11.49 -1.23 -10.25
C SER A 246 11.54 0.29 -10.14
N ASP A 247 10.38 0.92 -9.91
CA ASP A 247 10.23 2.38 -9.76
C ASP A 247 10.74 3.19 -10.99
N VAL A 248 10.75 2.58 -12.17
CA VAL A 248 11.16 3.21 -13.42
C VAL A 248 10.02 3.11 -14.44
N SER A 249 9.81 4.18 -15.20
CA SER A 249 8.70 4.29 -16.14
C SER A 249 8.85 3.33 -17.32
N LEU A 250 7.73 2.79 -17.80
CA LEU A 250 7.67 1.89 -18.96
C LEU A 250 8.22 2.53 -20.23
N ASN A 251 8.04 3.85 -20.39
CA ASN A 251 8.65 4.62 -21.49
C ASN A 251 10.08 5.12 -21.19
N GLY A 252 10.72 4.63 -20.14
CA GLY A 252 12.11 4.97 -19.80
C GLY A 252 13.11 4.40 -20.80
N SER A 253 14.30 4.98 -20.85
CA SER A 253 15.42 4.43 -21.63
C SER A 253 16.00 3.17 -20.99
N GLY A 254 16.45 2.20 -21.79
CA GLY A 254 17.16 1.01 -21.30
C GLY A 254 16.31 -0.26 -21.20
N TYR A 255 15.06 -0.21 -21.67
CA TYR A 255 14.23 -1.40 -21.85
C TYR A 255 14.18 -1.78 -23.32
N SER A 256 14.59 -3.00 -23.63
CA SER A 256 14.23 -3.67 -24.88
C SER A 256 12.85 -4.29 -24.74
N ASN A 257 12.05 -4.26 -25.82
CA ASN A 257 10.80 -5.02 -25.96
C ASN A 257 9.67 -4.61 -25.01
N VAL A 258 9.63 -3.37 -24.49
CA VAL A 258 8.43 -2.85 -23.83
C VAL A 258 7.49 -2.28 -24.89
N ASP A 259 6.24 -2.72 -24.90
CA ASP A 259 5.19 -2.12 -25.72
C ASP A 259 4.31 -1.20 -24.86
N THR A 260 4.67 0.08 -24.82
CA THR A 260 3.91 1.08 -24.07
C THR A 260 2.54 1.38 -24.67
N ALA A 261 2.34 1.12 -25.97
CA ALA A 261 1.05 1.31 -26.63
C ALA A 261 0.09 0.18 -26.24
N HIS A 262 0.58 -1.07 -26.25
CA HIS A 262 -0.14 -2.24 -25.74
C HIS A 262 -0.54 -2.07 -24.27
N TRP A 263 0.41 -1.67 -23.42
CA TRP A 263 0.13 -1.38 -22.01
C TRP A 263 -0.98 -0.33 -21.85
N SER A 264 -0.88 0.78 -22.58
CA SER A 264 -1.85 1.88 -22.49
C SER A 264 -3.23 1.48 -23.00
N ALA A 265 -3.29 0.66 -24.06
CA ALA A 265 -4.54 0.15 -24.61
C ALA A 265 -5.24 -0.82 -23.64
N GLY A 266 -4.48 -1.69 -22.96
CA GLY A 266 -5.07 -2.66 -22.02
C GLY A 266 -5.86 -3.77 -22.65
N THR A 267 -5.49 -4.15 -23.87
CA THR A 267 -6.22 -5.12 -24.69
C THR A 267 -5.23 -5.97 -25.45
N GLY A 268 -5.57 -7.24 -25.72
CA GLY A 268 -4.71 -8.17 -26.45
C GLY A 268 -4.00 -9.15 -25.51
N SER A 269 -2.90 -9.74 -25.97
CA SER A 269 -2.17 -10.79 -25.23
C SER A 269 -1.82 -10.34 -23.81
N GLY A 270 -2.07 -11.23 -22.85
CA GLY A 270 -1.85 -11.02 -21.42
C GLY A 270 -2.94 -10.23 -20.67
N PHE A 271 -3.86 -9.56 -21.36
CA PHE A 271 -5.00 -8.89 -20.74
C PHE A 271 -6.26 -9.78 -20.80
N GLY A 272 -6.80 -10.08 -19.62
CA GLY A 272 -8.04 -10.84 -19.45
C GLY A 272 -8.83 -10.35 -18.24
N THR A 273 -9.86 -11.10 -17.85
CA THR A 273 -10.77 -10.72 -16.77
C THR A 273 -10.69 -11.62 -15.54
N VAL A 274 -10.12 -12.82 -15.67
CA VAL A 274 -10.09 -13.84 -14.62
C VAL A 274 -8.72 -14.52 -14.66
N THR A 275 -8.08 -14.71 -13.52
CA THR A 275 -6.77 -15.37 -13.46
C THR A 275 -6.92 -16.88 -13.27
N GLY A 276 -6.15 -17.65 -14.05
CA GLY A 276 -6.04 -19.10 -13.91
C GLY A 276 -7.24 -19.86 -14.46
N ASP A 277 -8.00 -19.26 -15.38
CA ASP A 277 -9.00 -19.95 -16.17
C ASP A 277 -8.33 -20.64 -17.39
N THR A 278 -9.13 -21.03 -18.38
CA THR A 278 -8.62 -21.68 -19.61
C THR A 278 -8.37 -20.70 -20.75
N GLU A 279 -8.66 -19.42 -20.55
CA GLU A 279 -8.45 -18.36 -21.54
C GLU A 279 -7.10 -17.69 -21.27
N GLU A 280 -6.50 -17.08 -22.30
CA GLU A 280 -5.26 -16.32 -22.11
C GLU A 280 -5.61 -14.93 -21.59
N GLY A 281 -5.01 -14.55 -20.48
CA GLY A 281 -4.95 -13.17 -20.03
C GLY A 281 -5.39 -13.03 -18.58
N VAL A 282 -4.72 -12.12 -17.87
CA VAL A 282 -5.03 -11.84 -16.47
C VAL A 282 -5.52 -10.40 -16.33
N PRO A 283 -6.20 -10.05 -15.22
CA PRO A 283 -6.49 -8.66 -14.92
C PRO A 283 -5.23 -7.80 -15.01
N ARG A 284 -5.40 -6.53 -15.36
CA ARG A 284 -4.29 -5.58 -15.49
C ARG A 284 -3.45 -5.59 -14.20
N LEU A 285 -2.14 -5.75 -14.35
CA LEU A 285 -1.20 -5.70 -13.23
C LEU A 285 -1.16 -4.32 -12.57
N ARG A 286 -0.82 -4.29 -11.28
CA ARG A 286 -0.63 -3.04 -10.53
C ARG A 286 0.50 -2.23 -11.12
N PHE A 287 0.38 -0.92 -10.97
CA PHE A 287 1.40 0.01 -11.41
C PHE A 287 1.46 1.21 -10.47
N GLN A 288 2.58 1.92 -10.55
CA GLN A 288 2.80 3.15 -9.82
C GLN A 288 2.76 4.35 -10.77
N VAL A 289 2.19 5.46 -10.30
CA VAL A 289 2.19 6.74 -10.99
C VAL A 289 2.99 7.75 -10.15
N ALA A 290 4.30 7.84 -10.41
CA ALA A 290 5.27 8.64 -9.65
C ALA A 290 4.78 10.05 -9.26
N ASN A 291 4.10 10.71 -10.20
CA ASN A 291 3.68 12.10 -10.08
C ASN A 291 2.20 12.28 -9.69
N ALA A 292 1.50 11.21 -9.32
CA ALA A 292 0.10 11.32 -8.92
C ALA A 292 -0.07 12.25 -7.71
N THR A 293 -1.14 13.04 -7.70
CA THR A 293 -1.48 13.95 -6.60
C THR A 293 -2.82 13.60 -5.94
N SER A 294 -3.57 12.68 -6.53
CA SER A 294 -4.85 12.17 -6.05
C SER A 294 -5.03 10.70 -6.43
N PHE A 295 -6.00 10.03 -5.82
CA PHE A 295 -6.40 8.67 -6.20
C PHE A 295 -6.67 8.53 -7.70
N ALA A 296 -7.50 9.42 -8.24
CA ALA A 296 -7.88 9.40 -9.66
C ALA A 296 -6.64 9.45 -10.58
N THR A 297 -5.65 10.29 -10.25
CA THR A 297 -4.40 10.35 -11.03
C THR A 297 -3.49 9.16 -10.80
N ALA A 298 -3.58 8.49 -9.65
CA ALA A 298 -2.75 7.33 -9.31
C ALA A 298 -3.24 6.02 -9.94
N THR A 299 -4.50 5.97 -10.36
CA THR A 299 -5.09 4.83 -11.08
C THR A 299 -5.19 5.08 -12.60
N THR A 300 -4.69 6.22 -13.07
CA THR A 300 -4.68 6.55 -14.50
C THR A 300 -3.55 5.77 -15.19
N VAL A 301 -3.94 4.88 -16.10
CA VAL A 301 -3.01 4.15 -16.97
C VAL A 301 -2.33 5.12 -17.94
N GLY A 302 -1.04 4.97 -18.14
CA GLY A 302 -0.26 5.72 -19.12
C GLY A 302 1.15 5.19 -19.29
N VAL A 303 1.82 5.60 -20.37
CA VAL A 303 3.17 5.15 -20.72
C VAL A 303 4.24 5.50 -19.68
N SER A 304 3.97 6.47 -18.81
CA SER A 304 4.85 6.88 -17.71
C SER A 304 4.64 6.06 -16.43
N ASN A 305 3.67 5.13 -16.40
CA ASN A 305 3.50 4.22 -15.28
C ASN A 305 4.78 3.43 -15.02
N GLN A 306 4.98 3.03 -13.77
CA GLN A 306 6.16 2.32 -13.32
C GLN A 306 5.79 0.92 -12.84
N VAL A 307 6.66 -0.04 -13.18
CA VAL A 307 6.61 -1.38 -12.60
C VAL A 307 7.16 -1.31 -11.18
N ILE A 308 6.45 -1.92 -10.25
CA ILE A 308 6.83 -2.02 -8.83
C ILE A 308 6.81 -3.48 -8.39
N CYS A 309 7.32 -3.77 -7.20
CA CYS A 309 7.31 -5.13 -6.65
C CYS A 309 5.87 -5.66 -6.54
N ALA A 310 4.93 -4.79 -6.17
CA ALA A 310 3.51 -5.10 -6.08
C ALA A 310 2.83 -5.27 -7.45
N SER A 311 3.48 -4.94 -8.58
CA SER A 311 2.96 -5.25 -9.91
C SER A 311 2.79 -6.75 -10.12
N CYS A 312 3.72 -7.53 -9.57
CA CYS A 312 3.74 -8.98 -9.77
C CYS A 312 3.51 -9.75 -8.47
N HIS A 313 3.88 -9.20 -7.32
CA HIS A 313 3.87 -9.91 -6.05
C HIS A 313 2.85 -9.36 -5.05
N LEU A 314 2.21 -10.26 -4.31
CA LEU A 314 1.41 -9.97 -3.13
C LEU A 314 2.28 -10.04 -1.88
N ALA A 315 2.30 -8.97 -1.09
CA ALA A 315 3.12 -8.90 0.13
C ALA A 315 2.71 -9.93 1.20
N HIS A 316 1.44 -10.32 1.25
CA HIS A 316 0.93 -11.37 2.15
C HIS A 316 0.94 -12.78 1.52
N GLY A 317 1.52 -12.93 0.33
CA GLY A 317 1.41 -14.14 -0.46
C GLY A 317 0.16 -14.20 -1.33
N GLY A 318 0.08 -15.26 -2.14
CA GLY A 318 -0.94 -15.45 -3.17
C GLY A 318 -1.37 -16.90 -3.35
N LYS A 319 -2.33 -17.10 -4.26
CA LYS A 319 -2.69 -18.44 -4.77
C LYS A 319 -1.51 -19.11 -5.49
N TYR A 320 -0.63 -18.31 -6.08
CA TYR A 320 0.47 -18.78 -6.92
C TYR A 320 1.81 -18.71 -6.20
N LYS A 321 2.76 -19.56 -6.61
CA LYS A 321 4.12 -19.60 -6.04
C LYS A 321 4.77 -18.22 -6.00
N LYS A 322 5.61 -18.01 -4.98
CA LYS A 322 6.36 -16.75 -4.75
C LYS A 322 5.46 -15.52 -4.59
N GLY A 323 4.20 -15.74 -4.23
CA GLY A 323 3.20 -14.69 -4.07
C GLY A 323 2.87 -13.98 -5.36
N LEU A 324 3.01 -14.65 -6.51
CA LEU A 324 2.65 -14.03 -7.79
C LEU A 324 1.15 -13.76 -7.88
N VAL A 325 0.76 -12.74 -8.64
CA VAL A 325 -0.65 -12.44 -8.96
C VAL A 325 -1.18 -13.27 -10.13
N TRP A 326 -0.35 -14.09 -10.78
CA TRP A 326 -0.73 -15.02 -11.86
C TRP A 326 0.10 -16.32 -11.86
N PRO A 327 -0.34 -17.40 -12.54
CA PRO A 327 0.27 -18.73 -12.45
C PRO A 327 1.51 -18.96 -13.34
N LEU A 328 2.50 -18.05 -13.31
CA LEU A 328 3.72 -18.15 -14.15
C LEU A 328 4.44 -19.50 -14.07
N GLU A 329 4.49 -20.10 -12.89
CA GLU A 329 5.24 -21.33 -12.60
C GLU A 329 4.34 -22.55 -12.30
N GLU A 330 3.05 -22.47 -12.65
CA GLU A 330 2.10 -23.54 -12.39
C GLU A 330 1.83 -24.37 -13.65
N SER A 331 2.05 -25.69 -13.54
CA SER A 331 1.81 -26.62 -14.65
C SER A 331 0.34 -26.73 -15.06
N GLY A 332 -0.59 -26.28 -14.22
CA GLY A 332 -2.04 -26.41 -14.41
C GLY A 332 -2.71 -25.24 -15.14
N SER A 333 -1.99 -24.14 -15.39
CA SER A 333 -2.57 -22.94 -16.01
C SER A 333 -1.68 -22.40 -17.15
N PRO A 334 -1.39 -23.22 -18.18
CA PRO A 334 -0.47 -22.83 -19.24
C PRO A 334 -0.97 -21.65 -20.07
N ALA A 335 -2.29 -21.43 -20.15
CA ALA A 335 -2.89 -20.30 -20.85
C ALA A 335 -2.44 -18.95 -20.24
N ASP A 336 -2.25 -18.92 -18.92
CA ASP A 336 -1.93 -17.69 -18.19
C ASP A 336 -0.48 -17.54 -17.76
N ALA A 337 0.36 -18.55 -18.03
CA ALA A 337 1.73 -18.57 -17.53
C ALA A 337 2.49 -17.27 -17.89
N ASN A 338 2.30 -16.74 -19.10
CA ASN A 338 3.00 -15.53 -19.55
C ASN A 338 2.16 -14.26 -19.52
N SER A 339 0.90 -14.33 -19.09
CA SER A 339 -0.06 -13.24 -19.24
C SER A 339 0.40 -11.94 -18.58
N GLY A 340 0.91 -12.01 -17.33
CA GLY A 340 1.42 -10.82 -16.65
C GLY A 340 2.59 -10.15 -17.38
N CYS A 341 3.50 -10.94 -17.96
CA CYS A 341 4.61 -10.42 -18.75
C CYS A 341 4.13 -9.78 -20.05
N GLN A 342 3.18 -10.44 -20.74
CA GLN A 342 2.64 -10.00 -22.03
C GLN A 342 1.89 -8.66 -21.95
N GLN A 343 1.41 -8.24 -20.78
CA GLN A 343 0.77 -6.91 -20.63
C GLN A 343 1.72 -5.73 -20.91
N CYS A 344 3.02 -5.92 -20.70
CA CYS A 344 4.04 -4.89 -20.92
C CYS A 344 5.01 -5.21 -22.08
N HIS A 345 5.00 -6.46 -22.56
CA HIS A 345 5.97 -6.97 -23.53
C HIS A 345 5.28 -7.68 -24.68
N ASN A 346 5.71 -7.37 -25.91
CA ASN A 346 5.36 -8.17 -27.07
C ASN A 346 6.45 -9.22 -27.28
N PHE A 347 6.09 -10.48 -27.06
CA PHE A 347 6.93 -11.65 -27.33
C PHE A 347 6.66 -12.23 -28.72
#